data_AF-A0A441UBV5-F1
#
_entry.id   AF-A0A441UBV5-F1
#
_cell.length_a   1.000
_cell.length_b   1.000
_cell.length_c   1.000
_cell.angle_alpha   90.00
_cell.angle_beta   90.00
_cell.angle_gamma   90.00
#
_symmetry.space_group_name_H-M   'P 1'
#
loop_
_entity.id
_entity.type
_entity.pdbx_description
1 polymer ?
#
loop_
_entity_poly.entity_id
_entity_poly.type
_entity_poly.pdbx_seq_one_letter_code
_entity_poly.pdbx_strand_id
1 'polypeptide(L)'
;MERVSDGREPDHDEEVLDEIVDLESYARSGKRPPRSRGYRVRINGEPYVFDNPLPTGREVLIKAGLTPPENYTLRVKMAGEKPHKVELDETVDLRRPGVEKFKALPRDQTEG
;
A
#
# COMPACT_ATOMS: atom_id res chain seq x y z
N MET A 1 -4.78 -20.43 -40.71
CA MET A 1 -5.69 -20.82 -39.61
C MET A 1 -4.82 -21.01 -38.38
N GLU A 2 -4.68 -20.00 -37.52
CA GLU A 2 -5.46 -19.86 -36.26
C GLU A 2 -5.12 -20.99 -35.27
N ARG A 3 -4.70 -20.75 -34.02
CA ARG A 3 -4.97 -19.64 -33.10
C ARG A 3 -3.80 -19.42 -32.15
N VAL A 4 -3.54 -18.15 -31.84
CA VAL A 4 -2.78 -17.73 -30.66
C VAL A 4 -3.57 -18.14 -29.41
N SER A 5 -2.94 -18.86 -28.49
CA SER A 5 -3.48 -19.11 -27.15
C SER A 5 -2.79 -18.14 -26.19
N ASP A 6 -3.16 -16.87 -26.22
CA ASP A 6 -2.88 -15.94 -25.13
C ASP A 6 -3.98 -16.13 -24.08
N GLY A 7 -3.74 -17.02 -23.13
CA GLY A 7 -4.62 -17.29 -22.00
C GLY A 7 -4.43 -16.28 -20.89
N ARG A 8 -4.67 -14.99 -21.14
CA ARG A 8 -4.96 -14.04 -20.05
C ARG A 8 -6.46 -13.94 -19.88
N GLU A 9 -6.96 -14.70 -18.90
CA GLU A 9 -8.30 -14.55 -18.39
C GLU A 9 -8.52 -13.09 -17.96
N PRO A 10 -9.62 -12.44 -18.38
CA PRO A 10 -9.91 -11.08 -17.93
C PRO A 10 -10.25 -11.12 -16.43
N ASP A 11 -9.56 -10.29 -15.62
CA ASP A 11 -9.87 -9.96 -14.23
C ASP A 11 -11.16 -9.10 -14.17
N HIS A 12 -12.23 -9.61 -14.79
CA HIS A 12 -13.56 -9.05 -14.78
C HIS A 12 -14.29 -9.58 -13.53
N ASP A 13 -15.08 -8.71 -12.90
CA ASP A 13 -16.05 -9.03 -11.83
C ASP A 13 -15.56 -8.97 -10.36
N GLU A 14 -14.56 -8.16 -10.00
CA GLU A 14 -14.46 -7.72 -8.59
C GLU A 14 -15.26 -6.42 -8.40
N GLU A 15 -16.46 -6.54 -7.80
CA GLU A 15 -17.27 -5.39 -7.37
C GLU A 15 -16.42 -4.42 -6.54
N VAL A 16 -16.40 -3.15 -6.95
CA VAL A 16 -15.79 -2.08 -6.16
C VAL A 16 -16.74 -1.75 -5.03
N LEU A 17 -16.36 -2.06 -3.80
CA LEU A 17 -17.16 -1.67 -2.64
C LEU A 17 -17.17 -0.13 -2.52
N ASP A 18 -18.34 0.49 -2.32
CA ASP A 18 -18.43 1.96 -2.10
C ASP A 18 -17.91 2.39 -0.71
N GLU A 19 -17.50 1.43 0.13
CA GLU A 19 -16.98 1.67 1.47
C GLU A 19 -15.46 1.90 1.51
N ILE A 20 -14.99 2.38 2.67
CA ILE A 20 -13.56 2.47 2.98
C ILE A 20 -13.13 1.21 3.69
N VAL A 21 -12.25 0.44 3.06
CA VAL A 21 -11.70 -0.79 3.61
C VAL A 21 -10.57 -0.50 4.61
N ASP A 22 -10.67 -1.05 5.81
CA ASP A 22 -9.61 -0.98 6.82
C ASP A 22 -8.57 -2.11 6.64
N LEU A 23 -7.37 -1.77 6.17
CA LEU A 23 -6.35 -2.76 5.83
C LEU A 23 -5.87 -3.57 7.04
N GLU A 24 -5.82 -2.97 8.24
CA GLU A 24 -5.39 -3.67 9.47
C GLU A 24 -6.31 -4.86 9.79
N SER A 25 -7.62 -4.70 9.58
CA SER A 25 -8.63 -5.76 9.76
C SER A 25 -8.46 -6.92 8.77
N TYR A 26 -8.14 -6.62 7.50
CA TYR A 26 -7.88 -7.64 6.48
C TYR A 26 -6.54 -8.35 6.70
N ALA A 27 -5.50 -7.61 7.09
CA ALA A 27 -4.20 -8.16 7.44
C ALA A 27 -4.28 -9.17 8.59
N ARG A 28 -5.05 -8.86 9.64
CA ARG A 28 -5.28 -9.79 10.77
C ARG A 28 -6.00 -11.07 10.34
N SER A 29 -6.87 -10.97 9.35
CA SER A 29 -7.64 -12.10 8.82
C SER A 29 -6.89 -12.90 7.75
N GLY A 30 -5.71 -12.42 7.31
CA GLY A 30 -4.94 -13.01 6.21
C GLY A 30 -5.67 -12.96 4.85
N LYS A 31 -6.72 -12.14 4.73
CA LYS A 31 -7.53 -12.02 3.51
C LYS A 31 -7.00 -10.91 2.63
N ARG A 32 -7.20 -11.04 1.32
CA ARG A 32 -6.94 -9.98 0.36
C ARG A 32 -8.03 -8.90 0.48
N PRO A 33 -7.68 -7.61 0.67
CA PRO A 33 -8.62 -6.51 0.55
C PRO A 33 -9.27 -6.46 -0.86
N PRO A 34 -10.60 -6.32 -0.95
CA PRO A 34 -11.29 -6.17 -2.23
C PRO A 34 -10.98 -4.82 -2.89
N ARG A 35 -11.38 -4.65 -4.15
CA ARG A 35 -11.51 -3.34 -4.78
C ARG A 35 -12.50 -2.49 -3.99
N SER A 36 -12.15 -1.26 -3.66
CA SER A 36 -13.00 -0.39 -2.85
C SER A 36 -12.76 1.07 -3.18
N ARG A 37 -13.70 1.95 -2.78
CA ARG A 37 -13.57 3.39 -2.97
C ARG A 37 -12.37 3.98 -2.24
N GLY A 38 -11.94 3.35 -1.15
CA GLY A 38 -10.65 3.67 -0.57
C GLY A 38 -10.14 2.68 0.46
N TYR A 39 -8.87 2.83 0.77
CA TYR A 39 -8.08 1.96 1.63
C TYR A 39 -7.56 2.75 2.81
N ARG A 40 -8.08 2.45 4.00
CA ARG A 40 -7.60 3.01 5.25
C ARG A 40 -6.38 2.23 5.74
N VAL A 41 -5.28 2.94 5.92
CA VAL A 41 -4.02 2.42 6.47
C VAL A 41 -3.47 3.41 7.50
N ARG A 42 -2.77 2.91 8.51
CA ARG A 42 -2.09 3.77 9.48
C ARG A 42 -0.70 4.16 9.01
N ILE A 43 -0.36 5.44 9.11
CA ILE A 43 1.00 5.95 8.91
C ILE A 43 1.43 6.59 10.23
N ASN A 44 2.51 6.11 10.83
CA ASN A 44 2.99 6.54 12.15
C ASN A 44 1.99 6.43 13.32
N GLY A 45 0.83 5.81 13.11
CA GLY A 45 -0.22 5.62 14.12
C GLY A 45 -1.52 6.31 13.75
N GLU A 46 -1.48 7.26 12.82
CA GLU A 46 -2.64 8.01 12.36
C GLU A 46 -3.27 7.36 11.11
N PRO A 47 -4.61 7.33 11.01
CA PRO A 47 -5.31 6.73 9.88
C PRO A 47 -5.35 7.66 8.66
N TYR A 48 -5.02 7.12 7.49
CA TYR A 48 -5.09 7.79 6.20
C TYR A 48 -5.84 6.94 5.20
N VAL A 49 -6.60 7.58 4.29
CA VAL A 49 -7.39 6.90 3.26
C VAL A 49 -6.80 7.17 1.88
N PHE A 50 -6.51 6.11 1.14
CA PHE A 50 -6.03 6.16 -0.23
C PHE A 50 -7.12 5.68 -1.18
N ASP A 51 -7.43 6.48 -2.20
CA ASP A 51 -8.40 6.12 -3.25
C ASP A 51 -7.75 5.20 -4.30
N ASN A 52 -6.44 5.29 -4.46
CA ASN A 52 -5.62 4.41 -5.31
C ASN A 52 -5.08 3.22 -4.48
N PRO A 53 -5.27 1.96 -4.91
CA PRO A 53 -4.69 0.79 -4.24
C PRO A 53 -3.16 0.67 -4.40
N LEU A 54 -2.56 1.42 -5.33
CA LEU A 54 -1.15 1.34 -5.69
C LEU A 54 -0.41 2.67 -5.47
N PRO A 55 -0.37 3.25 -4.25
CA PRO A 55 0.40 4.46 -4.00
C PRO A 55 1.90 4.19 -4.05
N THR A 56 2.66 5.18 -4.51
CA THR A 56 4.11 5.23 -4.35
C THR A 56 4.52 5.57 -2.93
N GLY A 57 5.74 5.22 -2.51
CA GLY A 57 6.28 5.62 -1.21
C GLY A 57 6.25 7.14 -1.00
N ARG A 58 6.50 7.91 -2.08
CA ARG A 58 6.35 9.37 -2.11
C ARG A 58 4.91 9.81 -1.78
N GLU A 59 3.92 9.23 -2.45
CA GLU A 59 2.51 9.56 -2.19
C GLU A 59 2.09 9.24 -0.76
N VAL A 60 2.59 8.12 -0.20
CA VAL A 60 2.33 7.76 1.21
C VAL A 60 2.87 8.82 2.16
N LEU A 61 4.11 9.28 1.96
CA LEU A 61 4.72 10.31 2.79
C LEU A 61 4.00 11.67 2.66
N ILE A 62 3.67 12.07 1.43
CA ILE A 62 2.94 13.32 1.16
C ILE A 62 1.54 13.28 1.78
N LYS A 63 0.83 12.15 1.70
CA LYS A 63 -0.50 11.98 2.31
C LYS A 63 -0.46 12.17 3.82
N ALA A 64 0.65 11.80 4.47
CA ALA A 64 0.90 11.99 5.89
C ALA A 64 1.47 13.38 6.26
N GLY A 65 1.56 14.33 5.32
CA GLY A 65 2.14 15.65 5.55
C GLY A 65 3.66 15.66 5.75
N LEU A 66 4.35 14.56 5.40
CA LEU A 66 5.79 14.41 5.56
C LEU A 66 6.50 14.90 4.31
N THR A 67 6.63 16.22 4.21
CA THR A 67 7.24 16.92 3.07
C THR A 67 8.45 17.76 3.49
N PRO A 68 9.56 17.75 2.73
CA PRO A 68 9.77 16.98 1.51
C PRO A 68 9.99 15.48 1.81
N PRO A 69 9.50 14.56 0.95
CA PRO A 69 9.52 13.12 1.21
C PRO A 69 10.94 12.54 1.27
N GLU A 70 11.92 13.17 0.62
CA GLU A 70 13.35 12.80 0.67
C GLU A 70 13.97 12.85 2.06
N ASN A 71 13.37 13.61 2.98
CA ASN A 71 13.80 13.72 4.37
C ASN A 71 13.30 12.56 5.24
N TYR A 72 12.60 11.58 4.67
CA TYR A 72 11.99 10.48 5.42
C TYR A 72 12.32 9.13 4.80
N THR A 73 12.54 8.14 5.65
CA THR A 73 12.57 6.73 5.28
C THR A 73 11.21 6.11 5.55
N LEU A 74 10.58 5.56 4.51
CA LEU A 74 9.33 4.82 4.63
C LEU A 74 9.61 3.32 4.79
N ARG A 75 8.89 2.69 5.71
CA ARG A 75 8.83 1.24 5.87
C ARG A 75 7.39 0.78 5.94
N VAL A 76 7.08 -0.34 5.30
CA VAL A 76 5.78 -1.00 5.43
C VAL A 76 5.92 -2.23 6.32
N LYS A 77 4.97 -2.41 7.22
CA LYS A 77 4.84 -3.59 8.06
C LYS A 77 3.74 -4.47 7.49
N MET A 78 4.06 -5.72 7.22
CA MET A 78 3.11 -6.73 6.77
C MET A 78 3.06 -7.89 7.76
N ALA A 79 1.89 -8.51 7.91
CA ALA A 79 1.67 -9.63 8.80
C ALA A 79 2.57 -10.82 8.41
N GLY A 80 3.38 -11.29 9.34
CA GLY A 80 4.29 -12.43 9.13
C GLY A 80 5.60 -12.09 8.40
N GLU A 81 5.77 -10.86 7.93
CA GLU A 81 6.99 -10.42 7.23
C GLU A 81 7.76 -9.39 8.05
N LYS A 82 9.08 -9.35 7.87
CA LYS A 82 9.89 -8.29 8.46
C LYS A 82 9.53 -6.96 7.78
N PRO A 83 9.49 -5.84 8.52
CA PRO A 83 9.30 -4.53 7.90
C PRO A 83 10.37 -4.28 6.84
N HIS A 84 9.94 -3.92 5.64
CA HIS A 84 10.85 -3.60 4.54
C HIS A 84 10.78 -2.12 4.20
N LYS A 85 11.90 -1.60 3.69
CA LYS A 85 12.00 -0.22 3.20
C LYS A 85 11.24 -0.12 1.88
N VAL A 86 10.53 0.99 1.70
CA VAL A 86 9.83 1.34 0.46
C VAL A 86 10.54 2.57 -0.10
N GLU A 87 11.06 2.48 -1.31
CA GLU A 87 11.67 3.65 -1.98
C GLU A 87 10.60 4.68 -2.39
N LEU A 88 11.02 5.91 -2.67
CA LEU A 88 10.08 6.99 -3.00
C LEU A 88 9.26 6.70 -4.26
N ASP A 89 9.89 6.12 -5.27
CA ASP A 89 9.26 5.78 -6.56
C ASP A 89 8.77 4.31 -6.61
N GLU A 90 8.94 3.57 -5.50
CA GLU A 90 8.41 2.22 -5.36
C GLU A 90 6.91 2.25 -5.12
N THR A 91 6.18 1.44 -5.88
CA THR A 91 4.73 1.28 -5.75
C THR A 91 4.40 0.18 -4.74
N VAL A 92 3.50 0.46 -3.80
CA VAL A 92 3.06 -0.49 -2.79
C VAL A 92 1.64 -0.95 -3.07
N ASP A 93 1.42 -2.26 -3.18
CA ASP A 93 0.08 -2.82 -3.30
C ASP A 93 -0.64 -2.89 -1.96
N LEU A 94 -1.54 -1.93 -1.70
CA LEU A 94 -2.36 -1.91 -0.47
C LEU A 94 -3.33 -3.09 -0.40
N ARG A 95 -3.63 -3.71 -1.54
CA ARG A 95 -4.46 -4.92 -1.63
C ARG A 95 -3.64 -6.20 -1.43
N ARG A 96 -2.35 -6.10 -1.13
CA ARG A 96 -1.55 -7.27 -0.79
C ARG A 96 -2.04 -7.81 0.56
N PRO A 97 -2.32 -9.12 0.67
CA PRO A 97 -2.73 -9.69 1.95
C PRO A 97 -1.63 -9.44 3.00
N GLY A 98 -2.04 -8.94 4.15
CA GLY A 98 -1.13 -8.70 5.27
C GLY A 98 -0.63 -7.26 5.44
N VAL A 99 -0.93 -6.30 4.56
CA VAL A 99 -0.54 -4.89 4.78
C VAL A 99 -1.15 -4.33 6.08
N GLU A 100 -0.33 -4.11 7.10
CA GLU A 100 -0.82 -3.62 8.40
C GLU A 100 -0.76 -2.10 8.50
N LYS A 101 0.43 -1.52 8.30
CA LYS A 101 0.71 -0.09 8.56
C LYS A 101 2.04 0.35 7.94
N PHE A 102 2.18 1.66 7.76
CA PHE A 102 3.44 2.31 7.43
C PHE A 102 4.09 2.95 8.66
N LYS A 103 5.41 2.99 8.63
CA LYS A 103 6.25 3.76 9.55
C LYS A 103 7.19 4.64 8.74
N ALA A 104 7.12 5.93 8.98
CA ALA A 104 7.99 6.92 8.40
C ALA A 104 8.87 7.52 9.50
N LEU A 105 10.17 7.52 9.28
CA LEU A 105 11.16 8.05 10.21
C LEU A 105 11.95 9.15 9.50
N PRO A 106 12.32 10.26 10.17
CA PRO A 106 13.26 11.22 9.61
C PRO A 106 14.52 10.48 9.17
N ARG A 107 14.99 10.77 7.96
CA ARG A 107 16.25 10.25 7.44
C ARG A 107 17.37 10.97 8.20
N ASP A 108 18.04 10.23 9.07
CA ASP A 108 19.27 10.72 9.69
C ASP A 108 20.32 10.88 8.59
N GLN A 109 20.91 12.07 8.48
CA GLN A 109 21.97 12.36 7.51
C GLN A 109 23.27 11.65 7.95
N THR A 110 23.34 10.33 7.79
CA THR A 110 24.57 9.56 8.09
C THR A 110 25.13 8.76 6.92
N GLU A 111 24.63 8.98 5.70
CA GLU A 111 25.35 8.57 4.48
C GLU A 111 26.15 9.76 3.93
N GLY A 112 27.31 9.96 4.54
CA GLY A 112 28.43 10.76 4.01
C GLY A 112 29.67 9.88 3.89
#